data_AF-A0A2G4DRJ9-F1
#
_entry.id   AF-A0A2G4DRJ9-F1
#
_cell.length_a   1.000
_cell.length_b   1.000
_cell.length_c   1.000
_cell.angle_alpha   90.00
_cell.angle_beta   90.00
_cell.angle_gamma   90.00
#
_symmetry.space_group_name_H-M   'P 1'
#
loop_
_entity.id
_entity.type
_entity.pdbx_description
1 polymer ?
#
loop_
_entity_poly.entity_id
_entity_poly.type
_entity_poly.pdbx_seq_one_letter_code
_entity_poly.pdbx_strand_id
1 'polypeptide(L)' 'MVTHDLSEGFNLGTRLLVFDKVRIDPHAPGAYGARITYDIPLNSDRRAARVALDSLKTA' A
#
# COMPACT_ATOMS: atom_id res chain seq x y z
N MET A 1 10.11 -0.09 0.70
CA MET A 1 10.91 -0.90 -0.25
C MET A 1 10.69 -0.33 -1.63
N VAL A 2 11.71 -0.25 -2.47
CA VAL A 2 11.61 0.15 -3.87
C VAL A 2 12.20 -1.00 -4.69
N THR A 3 11.40 -1.57 -5.59
CA THR A 3 11.81 -2.67 -6.48
C THR A 3 11.16 -2.46 -7.84
N HIS A 4 11.78 -3.02 -8.88
CA HIS A 4 11.20 -3.09 -10.22
C HIS A 4 10.49 -4.43 -10.46
N ASP A 5 10.66 -5.40 -9.56
CA ASP A 5 9.98 -6.69 -9.63
C ASP A 5 8.64 -6.62 -8.89
N LEU A 6 7.54 -6.70 -9.66
CA LEU A 6 6.20 -6.70 -9.11
C LEU A 6 5.94 -7.93 -8.23
N SER A 7 6.38 -9.12 -8.63
CA SER A 7 6.15 -10.34 -7.87
C SER A 7 6.80 -10.27 -6.50
N GLU A 8 8.03 -9.77 -6.44
CA GLU A 8 8.72 -9.49 -5.18
C GLU A 8 7.95 -8.46 -4.35
N GLY A 9 7.56 -7.34 -4.97
CA GLY A 9 6.80 -6.25 -4.35
C GLY A 9 5.49 -6.71 -3.70
N PHE A 10 4.72 -7.55 -4.39
CA PHE A 10 3.43 -8.06 -3.88
C PHE A 10 3.62 -9.15 -2.81
N ASN A 11 4.64 -9.99 -2.92
CA ASN A 11 4.84 -11.09 -1.97
C ASN A 11 5.42 -10.61 -0.62
N LEU A 12 6.35 -9.66 -0.65
CA LEU A 12 6.98 -9.10 0.55
C LEU A 12 6.22 -7.90 1.12
N GLY A 13 5.48 -7.17 0.27
CA GLY A 13 4.68 -6.02 0.66
C GLY A 13 3.51 -6.38 1.58
N THR A 14 3.16 -5.44 2.45
CA THR A 14 1.97 -5.54 3.33
C THR A 14 0.82 -4.68 2.84
N ARG A 15 1.11 -3.62 2.07
CA ARG A 15 0.14 -2.71 1.47
C ARG A 15 0.69 -2.18 0.15
N LEU A 16 -0.21 -1.86 -0.78
CA LEU A 16 0.09 -1.14 -2.00
C LEU A 16 -0.55 0.26 -1.93
N LEU A 17 0.29 1.29 -2.02
CA LEU A 17 -0.13 2.68 -2.06
C LEU A 17 0.06 3.23 -3.48
N VAL A 18 -1.01 3.73 -4.09
CA VAL A 18 -0.94 4.36 -5.41
C VAL A 18 -0.96 5.87 -5.21
N PHE A 19 0.03 6.55 -5.79
CA PHE A 19 0.16 7.99 -5.76
C PHE A 19 -0.17 8.56 -7.14
N ASP A 20 -1.09 9.52 -7.19
CA ASP A 20 -1.48 10.16 -8.44
C ASP A 20 -1.81 11.65 -8.22
N LYS A 21 -1.77 12.42 -9.30
CA LYS A 21 -2.12 13.83 -9.33
C LYS A 21 -3.60 13.99 -9.66
N VAL A 22 -4.42 14.04 -8.61
CA VAL A 22 -5.89 14.14 -8.73
C VAL A 22 -6.37 15.46 -9.37
N ARG A 23 -5.56 16.52 -9.30
CA ARG A 23 -5.86 17.83 -9.89
C ARG A 23 -4.68 18.32 -10.72
N ILE A 24 -4.93 18.60 -12.00
CA ILE A 24 -4.00 19.28 -12.89
C ILE A 24 -4.52 20.69 -13.11
N ASP A 25 -3.78 21.69 -12.64
CA ASP A 25 -4.12 23.10 -12.84
C ASP A 25 -3.48 23.59 -14.16
N PRO A 26 -4.25 24.12 -15.12
CA PRO A 26 -3.72 24.57 -16.41
C PRO A 26 -2.72 25.73 -16.29
N HIS A 27 -2.88 26.58 -15.29
CA HIS A 27 -2.04 27.77 -15.09
C HIS A 27 -0.84 27.48 -14.19
N ALA A 28 -0.95 26.47 -13.31
CA ALA A 28 0.13 26.01 -12.47
C ALA A 28 0.26 24.48 -12.45
N PRO A 29 0.82 23.86 -13.49
CA PRO A 29 0.91 22.39 -13.60
C PRO A 29 1.68 21.72 -12.47
N GLY A 30 2.52 22.45 -11.73
CA GLY A 30 3.26 21.94 -10.55
C GLY A 30 2.46 21.96 -9.24
N ALA A 31 1.29 22.62 -9.18
CA ALA A 31 0.54 22.79 -7.95
C ALA A 31 -0.08 21.47 -7.43
N TYR A 32 -0.35 21.40 -6.12
CA TYR A 32 -1.09 20.34 -5.41
C TYR A 32 -0.45 18.94 -5.30
N GLY A 33 0.68 18.68 -5.94
CA GLY A 33 1.45 17.42 -5.77
C GLY A 33 0.67 16.13 -6.07
N ALA A 34 1.25 14.98 -5.71
CA ALA A 34 0.59 13.69 -5.77
C ALA A 34 -0.11 13.36 -4.43
N ARG A 35 -1.21 12.61 -4.50
CA ARG A 35 -1.98 12.13 -3.35
C ARG A 35 -2.15 10.63 -3.43
N ILE A 36 -2.35 9.98 -2.27
CA ILE A 36 -2.73 8.57 -2.24
C ILE A 36 -4.15 8.45 -2.80
N THR A 37 -4.31 7.75 -3.92
CA THR A 37 -5.60 7.48 -4.56
C THR A 37 -6.11 6.08 -4.24
N TYR A 38 -5.21 5.14 -3.98
CA TYR A 38 -5.55 3.79 -3.53
C TYR A 38 -4.69 3.36 -2.36
N ASP A 39 -5.35 2.69 -1.42
CA ASP A 39 -4.74 2.06 -0.27
C ASP A 39 -5.24 0.61 -0.18
N ILE A 40 -4.48 -0.30 -0.80
CA ILE A 40 -4.89 -1.70 -0.99
C ILE A 40 -4.10 -2.57 0.00
N PRO A 41 -4.75 -3.22 0.98
CA PRO A 41 -4.08 -4.17 1.85
C PRO A 41 -3.64 -5.40 1.04
N LEU A 42 -2.42 -5.86 1.27
CA LEU A 42 -1.90 -7.10 0.71
C LEU A 42 -1.86 -8.17 1.79
N ASN A 43 -1.93 -9.44 1.38
CA ASN A 43 -1.76 -10.59 2.27
C ASN A 43 -2.73 -10.56 3.48
N SER A 44 -3.97 -10.11 3.28
CA SER A 44 -4.98 -9.95 4.34
C SER A 44 -5.22 -11.25 5.14
N ASP A 45 -5.29 -12.38 4.46
CA ASP A 45 -5.47 -13.69 5.11
C ASP A 45 -4.24 -14.08 5.95
N ARG A 46 -3.03 -13.82 5.44
CA ARG A 46 -1.79 -14.04 6.18
C ARG A 46 -1.74 -13.17 7.44
N ARG A 47 -2.24 -11.92 7.36
CA ARG A 47 -2.37 -11.03 8.51
C ARG A 47 -3.38 -11.58 9.51
N ALA A 48 -4.56 -12.01 9.07
CA ALA A 48 -5.59 -12.59 9.92
C ALA A 48 -5.08 -13.84 10.66
N ALA A 49 -4.42 -14.76 9.96
CA ALA A 49 -3.82 -15.95 10.54
C ALA A 49 -2.74 -15.61 11.59
N ARG A 50 -1.92 -14.58 11.33
CA ARG A 50 -0.88 -14.12 12.26
C ARG A 50 -1.46 -13.48 13.51
N VAL A 51 -2.53 -12.70 13.38
CA VAL A 51 -3.28 -12.14 14.52
C VAL A 51 -3.90 -13.26 15.36
N ALA A 52 -4.53 -14.25 14.73
CA ALA A 52 -5.12 -15.39 15.44
C ALA A 52 -4.07 -16.19 16.23
N LEU A 53 -2.90 -16.42 15.64
CA LEU A 53 -1.79 -17.09 16.31
C LEU A 53 -1.27 -16.31 17.51
N ASP A 54 -1.18 -14.98 17.40
CA ASP A 54 -0.71 -14.12 18.49
C ASP A 54 -1.68 -14.14 19.68
N SER A 55 -2.99 -14.14 19.40
CA SER A 55 -4.03 -14.28 20.42
C SER A 55 -3.93 -15.60 21.20
N LEU A 56 -3.58 -16.70 20.52
CA LEU A 56 -3.41 -18.02 21.16
C LEU A 56 -2.16 -18.10 22.04
N LYS A 57 -1.12 -17.31 21.76
CA LYS A 57 0.13 -17.31 22.54
C LYS A 57 0.07 -16.44 23.78
N THR A 58 -0.91 -15.54 23.85
CA THR A 58 -1.07 -14.58 24.93
C THR A 58 -2.13 -15.02 25.96
N ALA A 59 -2.79 -16.15 25.70
CA ALA A 59 -3.74 -16.82 26.61
C ALA A 59 -3.05 -18.00 27.31
#